data_AF-A0A6J2Q7U5-F1
#
_entry.id   AF-A0A6J2Q7U5-F1
#
_cell.length_a   1.000
_cell.length_b   1.000
_cell.length_c   1.000
_cell.angle_alpha   90.00
_cell.angle_beta   90.00
_cell.angle_gamma   90.00
#
_symmetry.space_group_name_H-M   'P 1'
#
loop_
_entity.id
_entity.type
_entity.pdbx_description
1 polymer ?
#
loop_
_entity_poly.entity_id
_entity_poly.type
_entity_poly.pdbx_seq_one_letter_code
_entity_poly.pdbx_strand_id
1 'polypeptide(L)'
;MSLSTKDKDTVTAFWGKVSCKAGDIGTDALSRMLVVYPQTKTYFSHWKELGPGSPPVQKHGMTVMKGVGEAVAKIDDLTAGLLNLSELHAFTLRVDPANFKILSHNILVVFAIMFPHDFTPEVHVSMDKFLAALARALSEKYR
;
A
#
# COMPACT_ATOMS: atom_id res chain seq x y z
N MET A 1 -9.00 -14.59 -3.80
CA MET A 1 -8.40 -14.54 -5.15
C MET A 1 -6.89 -14.60 -5.03
N SER A 2 -6.27 -15.53 -5.76
CA SER A 2 -4.82 -15.64 -5.95
C SER A 2 -4.38 -14.84 -7.19
N LEU A 3 -3.09 -14.51 -7.28
CA LEU A 3 -2.51 -13.84 -8.45
C LEU A 3 -2.15 -14.88 -9.51
N SER A 4 -2.63 -14.70 -10.73
CA SER A 4 -2.18 -15.47 -11.90
C SER A 4 -0.79 -15.01 -12.32
N THR A 5 -0.09 -15.80 -13.14
CA THR A 5 1.20 -15.41 -13.74
C THR A 5 1.10 -14.06 -14.44
N LYS A 6 0.02 -13.84 -15.21
CA LYS A 6 -0.22 -12.56 -15.90
C LYS A 6 -0.35 -11.39 -14.92
N ASP A 7 -1.06 -11.57 -13.79
CA ASP A 7 -1.16 -10.51 -12.79
C ASP A 7 0.22 -10.17 -12.22
N LYS A 8 1.03 -11.19 -11.90
CA LYS A 8 2.38 -11.00 -11.33
C LYS A 8 3.32 -10.28 -12.29
N ASP A 9 3.32 -10.67 -13.56
CA ASP A 9 4.13 -10.04 -14.60
C ASP A 9 3.70 -8.58 -14.80
N THR A 10 2.40 -8.32 -14.83
CA THR A 10 1.85 -6.96 -14.98
C THR A 10 2.22 -6.07 -13.81
N VAL A 11 2.08 -6.57 -12.58
CA VAL A 11 2.47 -5.85 -11.35
C VAL A 11 3.96 -5.54 -11.35
N THR A 12 4.79 -6.52 -11.67
CA THR A 12 6.25 -6.37 -11.69
C THR A 12 6.69 -5.36 -12.76
N ALA A 13 6.11 -5.45 -13.96
CA ALA A 13 6.40 -4.53 -15.06
C ALA A 13 5.97 -3.10 -14.74
N PHE A 14 4.77 -2.91 -14.19
CA PHE A 14 4.29 -1.58 -13.80
C PHE A 14 5.11 -1.02 -12.64
N TRP A 15 5.42 -1.82 -11.63
CA TRP A 15 6.28 -1.42 -10.51
C TRP A 15 7.67 -0.96 -10.97
N GLY A 16 8.25 -1.64 -11.96
CA GLY A 16 9.50 -1.24 -12.60
C GLY A 16 9.49 0.18 -13.16
N LYS A 17 8.32 0.67 -13.63
CA LYS A 17 8.16 2.05 -14.13
C LYS A 17 7.99 3.08 -13.03
N VAL A 18 7.25 2.74 -11.97
CA VAL A 18 6.80 3.73 -10.96
C VAL A 18 7.65 3.77 -9.69
N SER A 19 8.48 2.74 -9.44
CA SER A 19 9.24 2.59 -8.19
C SER A 19 10.22 3.74 -7.91
N CYS A 20 10.74 4.43 -8.92
CA CYS A 20 11.58 5.63 -8.74
C CYS A 20 10.83 6.80 -8.10
N LYS A 21 9.48 6.77 -8.11
CA LYS A 21 8.58 7.74 -7.49
C LYS A 21 7.88 7.22 -6.24
N ALA A 22 8.32 6.07 -5.70
CA ALA A 22 7.68 5.44 -4.54
C ALA A 22 7.50 6.37 -3.33
N GLY A 23 8.48 7.25 -3.05
CA GLY A 23 8.37 8.23 -1.97
C GLY A 23 7.25 9.25 -2.19
N ASP A 24 7.16 9.81 -3.40
CA ASP A 24 6.11 10.77 -3.79
C ASP A 24 4.73 10.11 -3.77
N ILE A 25 4.63 8.90 -4.31
CA ILE A 25 3.40 8.09 -4.35
C ILE A 25 2.90 7.82 -2.93
N GLY A 26 3.78 7.37 -2.05
CA GLY A 26 3.45 7.05 -0.66
C GLY A 26 3.02 8.29 0.13
N THR A 27 3.69 9.42 -0.10
CA THR A 27 3.36 10.70 0.52
C THR A 27 1.94 11.14 0.15
N ASP A 28 1.61 11.13 -1.15
CA ASP A 28 0.29 11.57 -1.60
C ASP A 28 -0.80 10.56 -1.17
N ALA A 29 -0.56 9.26 -1.29
CA ALA A 29 -1.54 8.24 -0.89
C ALA A 29 -1.85 8.30 0.62
N LEU A 30 -0.83 8.48 1.46
CA LEU A 30 -1.01 8.61 2.91
C LEU A 30 -1.69 9.94 3.27
N SER A 31 -1.31 11.04 2.59
CA SER A 31 -1.97 12.34 2.77
C SER A 31 -3.47 12.26 2.47
N ARG A 32 -3.84 11.65 1.34
CA ARG A 32 -5.25 11.44 0.93
C ARG A 32 -6.00 10.56 1.91
N MET A 33 -5.40 9.47 2.36
CA MET A 33 -6.00 8.59 3.36
C MET A 33 -6.36 9.37 4.63
N LEU A 34 -5.42 10.15 5.16
CA LEU A 34 -5.64 10.92 6.39
C LEU A 34 -6.69 12.03 6.22
N VAL A 35 -6.78 12.66 5.04
CA VAL A 35 -7.76 13.72 4.78
C VAL A 35 -9.15 13.17 4.51
N VAL A 36 -9.27 12.21 3.57
CA VAL A 36 -10.55 11.71 3.06
C VAL A 36 -11.17 10.67 3.99
N TYR A 37 -10.35 9.95 4.75
CA TYR A 37 -10.78 8.91 5.68
C TYR A 37 -10.29 9.23 7.10
N PRO A 38 -10.87 10.23 7.77
CA PRO A 38 -10.37 10.77 9.04
C PRO A 38 -10.35 9.75 10.17
N GLN A 39 -11.13 8.67 10.11
CA GLN A 39 -11.06 7.56 11.07
C GLN A 39 -9.67 6.91 11.12
N THR A 40 -8.89 6.99 10.04
CA THR A 40 -7.52 6.46 10.00
C THR A 40 -6.53 7.28 10.82
N LYS A 41 -6.86 8.54 11.16
CA LYS A 41 -5.97 9.42 11.95
C LYS A 41 -5.67 8.89 13.35
N THR A 42 -6.55 8.05 13.91
CA THR A 42 -6.36 7.51 15.27
C THR A 42 -5.04 6.74 15.42
N TYR A 43 -4.59 6.06 14.37
CA TYR A 43 -3.32 5.29 14.36
C TYR A 43 -2.08 6.19 14.32
N PHE A 44 -2.25 7.47 14.01
CA PHE A 44 -1.18 8.45 13.84
C PHE A 44 -1.29 9.63 14.83
N SER A 45 -2.10 9.48 15.88
CA SER A 45 -2.35 10.52 16.91
C SER A 45 -1.10 10.99 17.66
N HIS A 46 -0.01 10.21 17.61
CA HIS A 46 1.29 10.54 18.18
C HIS A 46 2.12 11.50 17.31
N TRP A 47 1.71 11.78 16.06
CA TRP A 47 2.38 12.78 15.22
C TRP A 47 1.86 14.19 15.52
N LYS A 48 2.78 15.15 15.57
CA LYS A 48 2.43 16.58 15.76
C LYS A 48 1.64 17.16 14.58
N GLU A 49 1.90 16.67 13.37
CA GLU A 49 1.31 17.19 12.13
C GLU A 49 0.90 16.06 11.19
N LEU A 50 -0.38 16.03 10.84
CA LEU A 50 -1.01 15.06 9.93
C LEU A 50 -1.43 15.69 8.59
N GLY A 51 -1.03 16.95 8.35
CA GLY A 51 -1.35 17.66 7.12
C GLY A 51 -0.70 17.02 5.89
N PRO A 52 -1.30 17.16 4.70
CA PRO A 52 -0.68 16.73 3.46
C PRO A 52 0.75 17.26 3.31
N GLY A 53 1.69 16.38 2.99
CA GLY A 53 3.10 16.74 2.83
C GLY A 53 3.85 17.09 4.11
N SER A 54 3.28 16.88 5.31
CA SER A 54 4.03 17.06 6.56
C SER A 54 5.23 16.10 6.63
N PRO A 55 6.33 16.45 7.35
CA PRO A 55 7.50 15.59 7.44
C PRO A 55 7.21 14.16 7.94
N PRO A 56 6.34 13.94 8.97
CA PRO A 56 5.94 12.58 9.37
C PRO A 56 5.24 11.81 8.25
N VAL A 57 4.34 12.45 7.51
CA VAL A 57 3.59 11.84 6.39
C VAL A 57 4.52 11.46 5.26
N GLN A 58 5.47 12.33 4.88
CA GLN A 58 6.46 12.03 3.84
C GLN A 58 7.32 10.81 4.22
N LYS A 59 7.86 10.82 5.43
CA LYS A 59 8.72 9.74 5.93
C LYS A 59 7.97 8.41 6.01
N HIS A 60 6.75 8.42 6.52
CA HIS A 60 5.97 7.20 6.66
C HIS A 60 5.41 6.72 5.32
N GLY A 61 5.01 7.62 4.42
CA GLY A 61 4.61 7.29 3.05
C GLY A 61 5.71 6.52 2.30
N MET A 62 6.96 6.98 2.41
CA MET A 62 8.12 6.24 1.87
C MET A 62 8.28 4.86 2.53
N THR A 63 8.06 4.76 3.83
CA THR A 63 8.14 3.48 4.57
C THR A 63 7.08 2.49 4.09
N VAL A 64 5.84 2.95 3.89
CA VAL A 64 4.74 2.16 3.33
C VAL A 64 5.10 1.65 1.94
N MET A 65 5.57 2.52 1.04
CA MET A 65 5.87 2.11 -0.33
C MET A 65 7.12 1.23 -0.43
N LYS A 66 8.04 1.31 0.52
CA LYS A 66 9.10 0.29 0.68
C LYS A 66 8.50 -1.08 0.97
N GLY A 67 7.54 -1.17 1.91
CA GLY A 67 6.80 -2.40 2.18
C GLY A 67 6.04 -2.94 0.98
N VAL A 68 5.44 -2.05 0.16
CA VAL A 68 4.83 -2.45 -1.12
C VAL A 68 5.87 -3.01 -2.10
N GLY A 69 7.05 -2.39 -2.21
CA GLY A 69 8.15 -2.91 -3.03
C GLY A 69 8.66 -4.26 -2.56
N GLU A 70 8.78 -4.47 -1.25
CA GLU A 70 9.11 -5.77 -0.66
C GLU A 70 8.04 -6.83 -0.99
N ALA A 71 6.76 -6.45 -0.97
CA ALA A 71 5.67 -7.34 -1.37
C ALA A 71 5.72 -7.69 -2.87
N VAL A 72 6.08 -6.75 -3.75
CA VAL A 72 6.31 -7.05 -5.18
C VAL A 72 7.46 -8.05 -5.34
N ALA A 73 8.55 -7.90 -4.59
CA ALA A 73 9.68 -8.83 -4.63
C ALA A 73 9.34 -10.24 -4.09
N LYS A 74 8.27 -10.35 -3.28
CA LYS A 74 7.80 -11.61 -2.66
C LYS A 74 6.44 -12.05 -3.20
N ILE A 75 6.09 -11.64 -4.42
CA ILE A 75 4.75 -11.79 -5.00
C ILE A 75 4.29 -13.26 -5.16
N ASP A 76 5.23 -14.21 -5.14
CA ASP A 76 4.94 -15.65 -5.18
C ASP A 76 4.42 -16.20 -3.86
N ASP A 77 4.87 -15.64 -2.73
CA ASP A 77 4.43 -16.03 -1.38
C ASP A 77 4.40 -14.80 -0.45
N LEU A 78 3.30 -14.03 -0.58
CA LEU A 78 3.08 -12.84 0.23
C LEU A 78 2.87 -13.18 1.70
N THR A 79 2.26 -14.31 2.02
CA THR A 79 1.93 -14.69 3.40
C THR A 79 3.20 -14.97 4.20
N ALA A 80 4.08 -15.84 3.70
CA ALA A 80 5.38 -16.06 4.34
C ALA A 80 6.24 -14.80 4.26
N GLY A 81 6.18 -14.11 3.11
CA GLY A 81 7.02 -12.96 2.84
C GLY A 81 6.77 -11.74 3.72
N LEU A 82 5.53 -11.54 4.17
CA LEU A 82 5.11 -10.37 4.95
C LEU A 82 4.78 -10.70 6.41
N LEU A 83 5.18 -11.88 6.90
CA LEU A 83 4.86 -12.36 8.24
C LEU A 83 5.19 -11.33 9.34
N ASN A 84 6.41 -10.78 9.34
CA ASN A 84 6.84 -9.79 10.32
C ASN A 84 6.00 -8.50 10.26
N LEU A 85 5.59 -8.07 9.06
CA LEU A 85 4.71 -6.91 8.91
C LEU A 85 3.29 -7.23 9.38
N SER A 86 2.80 -8.45 9.17
CA SER A 86 1.52 -8.88 9.72
C SER A 86 1.54 -8.85 11.24
N GLU A 87 2.57 -9.40 11.88
CA GLU A 87 2.71 -9.37 13.35
C GLU A 87 2.77 -7.94 13.90
N LEU A 88 3.52 -7.06 13.24
CA LEU A 88 3.60 -5.64 13.60
C LEU A 88 2.22 -4.99 13.56
N HIS A 89 1.48 -5.14 12.46
CA HIS A 89 0.17 -4.49 12.31
C HIS A 89 -0.88 -5.12 13.22
N ALA A 90 -0.87 -6.44 13.41
CA ALA A 90 -1.86 -7.17 14.18
C ALA A 90 -1.67 -7.01 15.69
N PHE A 91 -0.46 -7.26 16.21
CA PHE A 91 -0.24 -7.36 17.66
C PHE A 91 0.25 -6.06 18.29
N THR A 92 1.17 -5.37 17.61
CA THR A 92 1.80 -4.15 18.15
C THR A 92 0.97 -2.92 17.85
N LEU A 93 0.61 -2.70 16.58
CA LEU A 93 -0.12 -1.50 16.16
C LEU A 93 -1.64 -1.68 16.27
N ARG A 94 -2.12 -2.94 16.24
CA ARG A 94 -3.54 -3.32 16.34
C ARG A 94 -4.42 -2.53 15.36
N VAL A 95 -3.97 -2.42 14.12
CA VAL A 95 -4.69 -1.70 13.06
C VAL A 95 -5.91 -2.51 12.65
N ASP A 96 -7.12 -1.96 12.64
CA ASP A 96 -8.27 -2.72 12.09
C ASP A 96 -8.01 -3.05 10.60
N PRO A 97 -8.03 -4.34 10.20
CA PRO A 97 -7.77 -4.78 8.82
C PRO A 97 -8.65 -4.09 7.77
N ALA A 98 -9.82 -3.58 8.14
CA ALA A 98 -10.69 -2.80 7.27
C ALA A 98 -10.02 -1.52 6.74
N ASN A 99 -8.93 -1.04 7.36
CA ASN A 99 -8.20 0.14 6.91
C ASN A 99 -7.21 -0.16 5.77
N PHE A 100 -6.80 -1.42 5.55
CA PHE A 100 -5.87 -1.75 4.48
C PHE A 100 -6.44 -1.43 3.10
N LYS A 101 -7.72 -1.77 2.85
CA LYS A 101 -8.41 -1.42 1.59
C LYS A 101 -8.50 0.09 1.36
N ILE A 102 -8.54 0.89 2.43
CA ILE A 102 -8.59 2.35 2.32
C ILE A 102 -7.26 2.85 1.77
N LEU A 103 -6.14 2.39 2.33
CA LEU A 103 -4.82 2.75 1.84
C LEU A 103 -4.59 2.22 0.41
N SER A 104 -4.98 0.97 0.12
CA SER A 104 -4.91 0.39 -1.22
C SER A 104 -5.64 1.25 -2.26
N HIS A 105 -6.87 1.68 -1.95
CA HIS A 105 -7.63 2.57 -2.83
C HIS A 105 -6.90 3.89 -3.09
N ASN A 106 -6.36 4.54 -2.05
CA ASN A 106 -5.61 5.79 -2.22
C ASN A 106 -4.33 5.61 -3.05
N ILE A 107 -3.64 4.47 -2.91
CA ILE A 107 -2.49 4.13 -3.77
C ILE A 107 -2.91 4.03 -5.25
N LEU A 108 -4.02 3.34 -5.55
CA LEU A 108 -4.53 3.23 -6.93
C LEU A 108 -4.93 4.59 -7.51
N VAL A 109 -5.54 5.46 -6.71
CA VAL A 109 -5.85 6.85 -7.11
C VAL A 109 -4.58 7.61 -7.47
N VAL A 110 -3.52 7.50 -6.66
CA VAL A 110 -2.25 8.18 -6.95
C VAL A 110 -1.56 7.60 -8.18
N PHE A 111 -1.60 6.29 -8.41
CA PHE A 111 -1.10 5.70 -9.65
C PHE A 111 -1.83 6.26 -10.87
N ALA A 112 -3.16 6.39 -10.82
CA ALA A 112 -3.96 6.95 -11.91
C ALA A 112 -3.64 8.43 -12.18
N ILE A 113 -3.37 9.22 -11.14
CA ILE A 113 -3.02 10.64 -11.26
C ILE A 113 -1.61 10.83 -11.83
N MET A 114 -0.64 10.08 -11.31
CA MET A 114 0.78 10.27 -11.66
C MET A 114 1.18 9.57 -12.96
N PHE A 115 0.50 8.48 -13.31
CA PHE A 115 0.83 7.64 -14.46
C PHE A 115 -0.39 7.32 -15.32
N PRO A 116 -1.17 8.31 -15.77
CA PRO A 116 -2.47 8.09 -16.42
C PRO A 116 -2.37 7.28 -17.73
N HIS A 117 -1.23 7.34 -18.42
CA HIS A 117 -1.00 6.58 -19.65
C HIS A 117 -0.53 5.14 -19.39
N ASP A 118 0.17 4.90 -18.28
CA ASP A 118 0.66 3.55 -17.93
C ASP A 118 -0.32 2.78 -17.06
N PHE A 119 -1.19 3.47 -16.30
CA PHE A 119 -2.17 2.86 -15.41
C PHE A 119 -3.46 2.53 -16.16
N THR A 120 -3.34 1.61 -17.13
CA THR A 120 -4.46 1.12 -17.95
C THR A 120 -5.42 0.27 -17.11
N PRO A 121 -6.64 -0.03 -17.62
CA PRO A 121 -7.56 -0.94 -16.94
C PRO A 121 -6.96 -2.31 -16.59
N GLU A 122 -6.10 -2.86 -17.45
CA GLU A 122 -5.43 -4.14 -17.22
C GLU A 122 -4.41 -4.07 -16.07
N VAL A 123 -3.64 -2.98 -16.02
CA VAL A 123 -2.72 -2.69 -14.91
C VAL A 123 -3.51 -2.48 -13.63
N HIS A 124 -4.60 -1.72 -13.67
CA HIS A 124 -5.46 -1.47 -12.52
C HIS A 124 -5.99 -2.77 -11.93
N VAL A 125 -6.57 -3.66 -12.73
CA VAL A 125 -7.09 -4.96 -12.24
C VAL A 125 -5.98 -5.80 -11.58
N SER A 126 -4.79 -5.83 -12.18
CA SER A 126 -3.66 -6.60 -11.64
C SER A 126 -3.14 -6.01 -10.32
N MET A 127 -3.01 -4.68 -10.25
CA MET A 127 -2.58 -3.96 -9.05
C MET A 127 -3.61 -4.03 -7.91
N ASP A 128 -4.90 -3.93 -8.21
CA ASP A 128 -5.97 -4.08 -7.22
C ASP A 128 -5.96 -5.49 -6.61
N LYS A 129 -5.87 -6.52 -7.44
CA LYS A 129 -5.73 -7.92 -6.98
C LYS A 129 -4.48 -8.11 -6.12
N PHE A 130 -3.35 -7.50 -6.51
CA PHE A 130 -2.12 -7.56 -5.74
C PHE A 130 -2.25 -6.87 -4.38
N LEU A 131 -2.78 -5.65 -4.33
CA LEU A 131 -2.97 -4.92 -3.07
C LEU A 131 -3.98 -5.62 -2.16
N ALA A 132 -5.01 -6.27 -2.72
CA ALA A 132 -5.94 -7.10 -1.95
C ALA A 132 -5.27 -8.37 -1.40
N ALA A 133 -4.35 -8.98 -2.14
CA ALA A 133 -3.56 -10.12 -1.67
C ALA A 133 -2.55 -9.70 -0.59
N LEU A 134 -1.91 -8.54 -0.75
CA LEU A 134 -1.03 -7.93 0.25
C LEU A 134 -1.80 -7.64 1.55
N ALA A 135 -2.97 -7.01 1.47
CA ALA A 135 -3.82 -6.74 2.63
C ALA A 135 -4.23 -8.05 3.35
N ARG A 136 -4.52 -9.12 2.59
CA ARG A 136 -4.81 -10.44 3.15
C ARG A 136 -3.60 -11.01 3.90
N ALA A 137 -2.41 -10.93 3.31
CA ALA A 137 -1.17 -11.39 3.95
C ALA A 137 -0.86 -10.59 5.24
N LEU A 138 -1.08 -9.27 5.25
CA LEU A 138 -0.96 -8.47 6.47
C LEU A 138 -2.00 -8.85 7.53
N SER A 139 -3.14 -9.39 7.12
CA SER A 139 -4.22 -9.82 8.01
C SER A 139 -4.03 -11.22 8.60
N GLU A 140 -2.97 -11.94 8.23
CA GLU A 140 -2.76 -13.34 8.61
C GLU A 140 -2.73 -13.56 10.13
N LYS A 141 -2.10 -12.64 10.87
CA LYS A 141 -1.86 -12.76 12.32
C LYS A 141 -2.92 -12.13 13.22
N TYR A 142 -4.07 -11.73 12.69
CA TYR A 142 -5.13 -11.11 13.51
C TYR A 142 -5.91 -12.09 14.37
N ARG A 143 -5.79 -13.40 14.12
CA ARG A 143 -6.49 -14.47 14.85
C ARG A 143 -5.70 -15.77 14.82
#